data_AF-A0A4R5FKF7-F1
#
_entry.id   AF-A0A4R5FKF7-F1
#
_cell.length_a   1.000
_cell.length_b   1.000
_cell.length_c   1.000
_cell.angle_alpha   90.00
_cell.angle_beta   90.00
_cell.angle_gamma   90.00
#
_symmetry.space_group_name_H-M   'P 1'
#
loop_
_entity.id
_entity.type
_entity.pdbx_description
1 polymer ?
#
loop_
_entity_poly.entity_id
_entity_poly.type
_entity_poly.pdbx_seq_one_letter_code
_entity_poly.pdbx_strand_id
1 'polypeptide(L)'
;MKKNAILLGLVLTLSIPNFCGAQNSEKNSIKINQLIDSINLSLQDNYVFPDKAQNISTFLKAQAKKKVYVSSSTDPQKLAKQIQADIYKIHQDPHMSVDYNPGWWGHNQGQTLPSDEEAKQFKKIVTDNNFTFKKV
;
A
#
# COMPACT_ATOMS: atom_id res chain seq x y z
N MET A 1 -76.38 -24.82 20.74
CA MET A 1 -75.60 -24.20 21.83
C MET A 1 -74.14 -24.56 21.62
N LYS A 2 -73.30 -23.55 21.36
CA LYS A 2 -71.92 -23.71 20.86
C LYS A 2 -71.03 -24.29 21.98
N LYS A 3 -70.32 -25.39 21.71
CA LYS A 3 -69.26 -25.93 22.59
C LYS A 3 -67.94 -25.29 22.18
N ASN A 4 -67.29 -24.70 23.17
CA ASN A 4 -66.06 -23.93 23.07
C ASN A 4 -64.90 -24.80 22.57
N ALA A 5 -64.31 -24.42 21.45
CA ALA A 5 -63.02 -24.93 20.98
C ALA A 5 -62.03 -23.76 20.94
N ILE A 6 -61.58 -23.33 22.12
CA ILE A 6 -60.42 -22.43 22.25
C ILE A 6 -59.48 -23.11 23.23
N LEU A 7 -58.70 -24.07 22.73
CA LEU A 7 -57.50 -24.54 23.41
C LEU A 7 -56.62 -25.34 22.45
N LEU A 8 -56.10 -24.72 21.39
CA LEU A 8 -54.96 -25.29 20.63
C LEU A 8 -54.34 -24.20 19.75
N GLY A 9 -53.50 -23.36 20.33
CA GLY A 9 -52.87 -22.27 19.58
C GLY A 9 -51.80 -21.51 20.34
N LEU A 10 -51.21 -22.14 21.34
CA LEU A 10 -50.06 -21.61 22.06
C LEU A 10 -49.02 -22.74 22.06
N VAL A 11 -47.74 -22.42 21.82
CA VAL A 11 -46.61 -23.36 21.75
C VAL A 11 -46.34 -23.95 20.35
N LEU A 12 -46.09 -23.10 19.35
CA LEU A 12 -45.25 -23.51 18.20
C LEU A 12 -44.50 -22.34 17.52
N THR A 13 -44.00 -21.36 18.28
CA THR A 13 -43.25 -20.23 17.69
C THR A 13 -41.92 -19.90 18.38
N LEU A 14 -41.48 -20.64 19.40
CA LEU A 14 -40.19 -20.41 20.05
C LEU A 14 -39.16 -21.49 19.68
N SER A 15 -38.74 -21.50 18.42
CA SER A 15 -37.46 -22.10 18.01
C SER A 15 -36.95 -21.38 16.76
N ILE A 16 -36.67 -20.08 16.91
CA ILE A 16 -35.74 -19.40 16.01
C ILE A 16 -34.37 -19.69 16.60
N PRO A 17 -33.54 -20.58 16.02
CA PRO A 17 -32.14 -20.60 16.37
C PRO A 17 -31.60 -19.21 16.00
N ASN A 18 -31.16 -18.47 17.02
CA ASN A 18 -30.35 -17.27 16.82
C ASN A 18 -29.12 -17.70 16.04
N PHE A 19 -29.17 -17.55 14.72
CA PHE A 19 -27.97 -17.48 13.91
C PHE A 19 -27.25 -16.22 14.38
N CYS A 20 -26.40 -16.38 15.39
CA CYS A 20 -25.32 -15.47 15.65
C CYS A 20 -24.49 -15.45 14.37
N GLY A 21 -24.77 -14.50 13.49
CA GLY A 21 -23.82 -14.07 12.50
C GLY A 21 -22.62 -13.55 13.27
N ALA A 22 -21.62 -14.40 13.48
CA ALA A 22 -20.30 -13.93 13.80
C ALA A 22 -19.96 -12.90 12.72
N GLN A 23 -19.69 -11.66 13.13
CA GLN A 23 -19.16 -10.65 12.22
C GLN A 23 -17.83 -11.21 11.73
N ASN A 24 -17.83 -11.86 10.57
CA ASN A 24 -16.61 -12.08 9.81
C ASN A 24 -16.06 -10.67 9.62
N SER A 25 -15.01 -10.32 10.36
CA SER A 25 -14.22 -9.15 10.07
C SER A 25 -13.74 -9.38 8.64
N GLU A 26 -14.42 -8.77 7.67
CA GLU A 26 -13.95 -8.72 6.30
C GLU A 26 -12.57 -8.09 6.38
N LYS A 27 -11.56 -8.95 6.33
CA LYS A 27 -10.16 -8.56 6.36
C LYS A 27 -9.97 -7.71 5.10
N ASN A 28 -10.05 -6.38 5.26
CA ASN A 28 -10.06 -5.41 4.17
C ASN A 28 -8.95 -5.75 3.16
N SER A 29 -9.33 -6.34 2.02
CA SER A 29 -8.38 -6.79 1.02
C SER A 29 -7.83 -5.57 0.29
N ILE A 30 -6.51 -5.50 0.16
CA ILE A 30 -5.84 -4.40 -0.55
C ILE A 30 -6.28 -4.40 -2.02
N LYS A 31 -6.69 -3.23 -2.52
CA LYS A 31 -7.05 -3.01 -3.92
C LYS A 31 -5.78 -2.97 -4.78
N ILE A 32 -5.30 -4.15 -5.20
CA ILE A 32 -4.03 -4.35 -5.89
C ILE A 32 -3.84 -3.42 -7.10
N ASN A 33 -4.84 -3.30 -7.97
CA ASN A 33 -4.69 -2.48 -9.19
C ASN A 33 -4.43 -1.01 -8.84
N GLN A 34 -5.17 -0.46 -7.87
CA GLN A 34 -5.00 0.93 -7.44
C GLN A 34 -3.64 1.15 -6.78
N LEU A 35 -3.17 0.18 -5.97
CA LEU A 35 -1.85 0.24 -5.37
C LEU A 35 -0.75 0.26 -6.43
N ILE A 36 -0.82 -0.65 -7.41
CA ILE A 36 0.19 -0.75 -8.47
C ILE A 36 0.17 0.50 -9.35
N ASP A 37 -1.00 1.05 -9.68
CA ASP A 37 -1.10 2.31 -10.42
C ASP A 37 -0.47 3.47 -9.66
N SER A 38 -0.70 3.58 -8.34
CA SER A 38 -0.07 4.59 -7.49
C SER A 38 1.45 4.45 -7.42
N ILE A 39 1.97 3.22 -7.32
CA ILE A 39 3.42 2.96 -7.32
C ILE A 39 4.02 3.38 -8.67
N ASN A 40 3.38 3.02 -9.78
CA ASN A 40 3.87 3.35 -11.11
C ASN A 40 3.92 4.86 -11.37
N LEU A 41 2.92 5.60 -10.87
CA LEU A 41 2.93 7.06 -10.95
C LEU A 41 4.11 7.64 -10.17
N SER A 42 4.29 7.22 -8.92
CA SER A 42 5.41 7.66 -8.09
C SER A 42 6.78 7.35 -8.72
N LEU A 43 6.94 6.18 -9.32
CA LEU A 43 8.15 5.80 -10.04
C LEU A 43 8.40 6.70 -11.26
N GLN A 44 7.38 6.98 -12.06
CA GLN A 44 7.51 7.81 -13.26
C GLN A 44 7.84 9.27 -12.93
N ASP A 45 7.27 9.79 -11.85
CA ASP A 45 7.43 11.19 -11.48
C ASP A 45 8.74 11.48 -10.75
N ASN A 46 9.25 10.52 -9.95
CA ASN A 46 10.32 10.79 -8.98
C ASN A 46 11.60 9.97 -9.18
N TYR A 47 11.55 8.86 -9.91
CA TYR A 47 12.71 7.96 -9.99
C TYR A 47 13.75 8.45 -11.01
N VAL A 48 15.01 8.48 -10.60
CA VAL A 48 16.12 9.08 -11.39
C VAL A 48 16.45 8.31 -12.67
N PHE A 49 16.04 7.04 -12.79
CA PHE A 49 16.28 6.21 -13.98
C PHE A 49 14.97 5.98 -14.75
N PRO A 50 14.57 6.87 -15.68
CA PRO A 50 13.26 6.82 -16.34
C PRO A 50 13.03 5.53 -17.13
N ASP A 51 14.04 5.04 -17.85
CA ASP A 51 13.93 3.77 -18.58
C ASP A 51 13.69 2.58 -17.64
N LYS A 52 14.30 2.61 -16.44
CA LYS A 52 14.09 1.57 -15.42
C LYS A 52 12.71 1.71 -14.78
N ALA A 53 12.25 2.92 -14.49
CA ALA A 53 10.89 3.18 -14.01
C ALA A 53 9.83 2.62 -14.97
N GLN A 54 10.01 2.81 -16.28
CA GLN A 54 9.11 2.29 -17.31
C GLN A 54 9.11 0.75 -17.37
N ASN A 55 10.29 0.13 -17.30
CA ASN A 55 10.42 -1.33 -17.29
C ASN A 55 9.78 -1.95 -16.05
N ILE A 56 10.03 -1.39 -14.87
CA ILE A 56 9.40 -1.80 -13.61
C ILE A 56 7.89 -1.65 -13.71
N SER A 57 7.40 -0.48 -14.15
CA SER A 57 5.96 -0.20 -14.26
C SER A 57 5.25 -1.19 -15.18
N THR A 58 5.88 -1.51 -16.32
CA THR A 58 5.35 -2.49 -17.28
C THR A 58 5.27 -3.88 -16.65
N PHE A 59 6.32 -4.29 -15.93
CA PHE A 59 6.36 -5.58 -15.26
C PHE A 59 5.30 -5.69 -14.16
N LEU A 60 5.22 -4.71 -13.25
CA LEU A 60 4.25 -4.71 -12.15
C LEU A 60 2.80 -4.71 -12.65
N LYS A 61 2.48 -3.95 -13.71
CA LYS A 61 1.16 -3.99 -14.36
C LYS A 61 0.85 -5.38 -14.92
N ALA A 62 1.81 -6.04 -15.56
CA ALA A 62 1.63 -7.39 -16.08
C ALA A 62 1.37 -8.40 -14.95
N GLN A 63 2.10 -8.32 -13.85
CA GLN A 63 1.92 -9.18 -12.67
C GLN A 63 0.56 -8.96 -12.00
N ALA A 64 0.11 -7.70 -11.89
CA ALA A 64 -1.21 -7.36 -11.38
C ALA A 64 -2.34 -7.94 -12.25
N LYS A 65 -2.23 -7.80 -13.59
CA LYS A 65 -3.19 -8.41 -14.55
C LYS A 65 -3.24 -9.94 -14.42
N LYS A 66 -2.10 -10.57 -14.17
CA LYS A 66 -1.99 -12.01 -13.91
C LYS A 66 -2.44 -12.43 -12.51
N LYS A 67 -2.93 -11.49 -11.69
CA LYS A 67 -3.41 -11.73 -10.31
C LYS A 67 -2.34 -12.31 -9.37
N VAL A 68 -1.05 -12.10 -9.66
CA VAL A 68 0.07 -12.66 -8.89
C VAL A 68 0.09 -12.18 -7.43
N TYR A 69 -0.47 -11.01 -7.16
CA TYR A 69 -0.50 -10.40 -5.84
C TYR A 69 -1.75 -10.71 -5.00
N VAL A 70 -2.75 -11.41 -5.56
CA VAL A 70 -4.05 -11.61 -4.89
C VAL A 70 -3.91 -12.40 -3.58
N SER A 71 -3.05 -13.41 -3.56
CA SER A 71 -2.80 -14.23 -2.36
C SER A 71 -2.12 -13.46 -1.21
N SER A 72 -1.43 -12.36 -1.51
CA SER A 72 -0.79 -11.49 -0.52
C SER A 72 -1.64 -10.26 -0.16
N SER A 73 -2.82 -10.10 -0.77
CA SER A 73 -3.67 -8.90 -0.59
C SER A 73 -4.23 -8.70 0.82
N THR A 74 -4.14 -9.72 1.68
CA THR A 74 -4.58 -9.66 3.10
C THR A 74 -3.43 -9.50 4.09
N ASP A 75 -2.19 -9.43 3.59
CA ASP A 75 -0.97 -9.23 4.39
C ASP A 75 -0.14 -8.11 3.72
N PRO A 76 -0.29 -6.85 4.17
CA PRO A 76 0.40 -5.72 3.57
C PRO A 76 1.92 -5.86 3.57
N GLN A 77 2.51 -6.43 4.64
CA GLN A 77 3.96 -6.62 4.74
C GLN A 77 4.46 -7.62 3.71
N LYS A 78 3.74 -8.74 3.56
CA LYS A 78 4.06 -9.75 2.55
C LYS A 78 3.89 -9.20 1.13
N LEU A 79 2.84 -8.42 0.88
CA LEU A 79 2.61 -7.78 -0.41
C LEU A 79 3.75 -6.82 -0.77
N ALA A 80 4.16 -5.95 0.17
CA ALA A 80 5.27 -5.02 -0.04
C ALA A 80 6.57 -5.75 -0.40
N LYS A 81 6.93 -6.79 0.37
CA LYS A 81 8.10 -7.64 0.08
C LYS A 81 8.04 -8.31 -1.30
N GLN A 82 6.86 -8.79 -1.69
CA GLN A 82 6.68 -9.42 -2.99
C GLN A 82 6.86 -8.41 -4.14
N ILE A 83 6.29 -7.21 -3.99
CA ILE A 83 6.48 -6.11 -4.96
C ILE A 83 7.96 -5.71 -5.02
N GLN A 84 8.63 -5.54 -3.88
CA GLN A 84 10.06 -5.22 -3.82
C GLN A 84 10.90 -6.28 -4.55
N ALA A 85 10.64 -7.56 -4.31
CA ALA A 85 11.36 -8.64 -4.98
C ALA A 85 11.15 -8.62 -6.50
N ASP A 86 9.94 -8.28 -6.96
CA ASP A 86 9.62 -8.14 -8.37
C ASP A 86 10.34 -6.93 -9.00
N ILE A 87 10.42 -5.80 -8.29
CA ILE A 87 11.21 -4.64 -8.71
C ILE A 87 12.70 -5.00 -8.82
N TYR A 88 13.24 -5.70 -7.83
CA TYR A 88 14.66 -6.06 -7.76
C TYR A 88 15.10 -7.00 -8.90
N LYS A 89 14.18 -7.84 -9.41
CA LYS A 89 14.43 -8.66 -10.62
C LYS A 89 14.67 -7.82 -11.87
N ILE A 90 14.09 -6.62 -11.94
CA ILE A 90 14.23 -5.70 -13.08
C ILE A 90 15.42 -4.77 -12.89
N HIS A 91 15.59 -4.23 -11.68
CA HIS A 91 16.69 -3.34 -11.36
C HIS A 91 17.10 -3.43 -9.88
N GLN A 92 18.36 -3.81 -9.66
CA GLN A 92 18.94 -4.02 -8.33
C GLN A 92 19.48 -2.71 -7.74
N ASP A 93 18.61 -1.73 -7.51
CA ASP A 93 18.97 -0.48 -6.89
C ASP A 93 18.90 -0.57 -5.34
N PRO A 94 20.01 -0.43 -4.60
CA PRO A 94 19.99 -0.46 -3.14
C PRO A 94 19.29 0.76 -2.52
N HIS A 95 19.06 1.83 -3.28
CA HIS A 95 18.41 3.05 -2.80
C HIS A 95 16.89 3.06 -3.00
N MET A 96 16.32 2.02 -3.61
CA MET A 96 14.88 1.89 -3.85
C MET A 96 14.31 0.74 -3.02
N SER A 97 13.39 1.05 -2.10
CA SER A 97 12.65 0.06 -1.32
C SER A 97 11.14 0.33 -1.34
N VAL A 98 10.37 -0.76 -1.20
CA VAL A 98 8.92 -0.75 -1.00
C VAL A 98 8.63 -1.47 0.31
N ASP A 99 8.13 -0.71 1.28
CA ASP A 99 7.86 -1.19 2.63
C ASP A 99 6.46 -0.79 3.09
N TYR A 100 5.83 -1.66 3.88
CA TYR A 100 4.59 -1.33 4.57
C TYR A 100 4.92 -0.75 5.94
N ASN A 101 4.53 0.51 6.17
CA ASN A 101 4.76 1.19 7.45
C ASN A 101 3.48 1.86 7.96
N PRO A 102 2.68 1.19 8.81
CA PRO A 102 1.45 1.76 9.36
C PRO A 102 1.72 2.86 10.40
N GLY A 103 2.95 2.92 10.95
CA GLY A 103 3.40 3.96 11.87
C GLY A 103 4.05 5.15 11.17
N TRP A 104 4.02 5.20 9.83
CA TRP A 104 4.54 6.32 9.08
C TRP A 104 3.58 7.51 9.20
N TRP A 105 3.71 8.26 10.28
CA TRP A 105 3.12 9.58 10.43
C TRP A 105 3.95 10.52 9.57
N GLY A 106 3.57 10.65 8.31
CA GLY A 106 4.35 11.31 7.27
C GLY A 106 4.95 12.63 7.75
N HIS A 107 6.25 12.63 8.04
CA HIS A 107 6.99 13.86 8.36
C HIS A 107 7.12 14.79 7.14
N ASN A 108 6.58 14.41 5.97
CA ASN A 108 6.80 15.11 4.71
C ASN A 108 5.53 15.25 3.86
N GLN A 109 4.33 15.45 4.44
CA GLN A 109 3.23 16.08 3.68
C GLN A 109 3.43 17.60 3.48
N GLY A 110 4.64 18.09 3.77
CA GLY A 110 5.08 19.46 3.53
C GLY A 110 6.60 19.56 3.53
N GLN A 111 7.30 18.76 2.71
CA GLN A 111 8.62 19.20 2.28
C GLN A 111 8.41 20.46 1.45
N THR A 112 8.41 21.61 2.10
CA THR A 112 8.65 22.88 1.42
C THR A 112 10.01 22.71 0.77
N LEU A 113 10.03 22.78 -0.57
CA LEU A 113 11.29 22.98 -1.29
C LEU A 113 12.04 24.11 -0.58
N PRO A 114 13.35 23.97 -0.33
CA PRO A 114 14.13 25.07 0.21
C PRO A 114 13.87 26.32 -0.63
N SER A 115 13.65 27.46 0.00
CA SER A 115 13.61 28.72 -0.73
C SER A 115 14.88 28.90 -1.54
N ASP A 116 14.83 29.69 -2.60
CA ASP A 116 16.00 29.96 -3.45
C ASP A 116 17.20 30.47 -2.63
N GLU A 117 16.96 31.21 -1.55
CA GLU A 117 17.99 31.70 -0.65
C GLU A 117 18.59 30.59 0.22
N GLU A 118 17.77 29.69 0.76
CA GLU A 118 18.25 28.51 1.48
C GLU A 118 19.06 27.57 0.56
N ALA A 119 18.63 27.40 -0.69
CA ALA A 119 19.35 26.62 -1.69
C ALA A 119 20.73 27.25 -2.02
N LYS A 120 20.80 28.58 -2.17
CA LYS A 120 22.07 29.31 -2.36
C LYS A 120 22.99 29.17 -1.15
N GLN A 121 22.45 29.31 0.06
CA GLN A 121 23.23 29.15 1.30
C GLN A 121 23.79 27.73 1.43
N PHE A 122 22.95 26.72 1.19
CA PHE A 122 23.38 25.32 1.18
C PHE A 122 24.49 25.08 0.16
N LYS A 123 24.32 25.59 -1.07
CA LYS A 123 25.34 25.50 -2.13
C LYS A 123 26.68 26.11 -1.69
N LYS A 124 26.65 27.27 -1.02
CA LYS A 124 27.85 27.91 -0.49
C LYS A 124 28.54 27.03 0.56
N ILE A 125 27.79 26.52 1.55
CA ILE A 125 28.32 25.66 2.61
C ILE A 125 28.98 24.39 2.04
N VAL A 126 28.34 23.72 1.08
CA VAL A 126 28.92 22.51 0.49
C VAL A 126 30.14 22.83 -0.37
N THR A 127 30.16 23.98 -1.06
CA THR A 127 31.32 24.42 -1.85
C THR A 127 32.51 24.76 -0.95
N ASP A 128 32.27 25.50 0.14
CA ASP A 128 33.31 25.90 1.10
C ASP A 128 33.95 24.68 1.79
N ASN A 129 33.17 23.61 1.97
CA ASN A 129 33.66 22.33 2.49
C ASN A 129 34.14 21.36 1.40
N ASN A 130 34.39 21.84 0.18
CA ASN A 130 34.82 21.05 -0.98
C ASN A 130 33.96 19.78 -1.17
N PHE A 131 32.65 19.89 -0.98
CA PHE A 131 31.69 18.78 -1.04
C PHE A 131 32.12 17.56 -0.22
N THR A 132 32.80 17.79 0.92
CA THR A 132 33.38 16.75 1.80
C THR A 132 34.53 15.92 1.21
N PHE A 133 35.07 16.30 0.04
CA PHE A 133 36.27 15.68 -0.51
C PHE A 133 37.52 16.10 0.27
N LYS A 134 38.34 15.13 0.67
CA LYS A 134 39.66 15.38 1.25
C LYS A 134 40.58 15.98 0.19
N LYS A 135 41.22 17.11 0.54
CA LYS A 135 42.21 17.76 -0.33
C LYS A 135 43.48 16.88 -0.36
N VAL A 136 43.90 16.50 -1.56
CA VAL A 136 45.16 15.78 -1.84
C VAL A 136 46.28 16.75 -2.15
#